data_AF-A0A7R9Q3Y0-F1
#
_entry.id   AF-A0A7R9Q3Y0-F1
#
_cell.length_a   1.000
_cell.length_b   1.000
_cell.length_c   1.000
_cell.angle_alpha   90.00
_cell.angle_beta   90.00
_cell.angle_gamma   90.00
#
_symmetry.space_group_name_H-M   'P 1'
#
loop_
_entity.id
_entity.type
_entity.pdbx_description
1 polymer ?
#
loop_
_entity_poly.entity_id
_entity_poly.type
_entity_poly.pdbx_seq_one_letter_code
_entity_poly.pdbx_strand_id
1 'polypeptide(L)'
;IDITWPGNSPVAPMGVPEKFSLKVSFLEEPPFINSVPPNNETGECEVSRAVRCRTTEPISVGNKSSSASRVRYGCCAGFCIDLLQKFADDLKFSYELNRVEDGAWGVLRNGSWNGLIADLLNHRADMVATSIKINSDRQAFVDFTVPFLETGIAIVVAKRTGIISPKAFLAHSYITALVIYT
;
A
#
# COMPACT_ATOMS: atom_id res chain seq x y z
N ILE A 1 21.28 2.33 -46.62
CA ILE A 1 21.24 1.17 -45.69
C ILE A 1 19.77 0.87 -45.52
N ASP A 2 19.32 -0.28 -46.03
CA ASP A 2 17.92 -0.69 -45.95
C ASP A 2 17.68 -1.29 -44.56
N ILE A 3 16.72 -0.74 -43.81
CA ILE A 3 16.45 -1.19 -42.45
C ILE A 3 15.54 -2.42 -42.55
N THR A 4 16.10 -3.59 -42.25
CA THR A 4 15.37 -4.85 -42.20
C THR A 4 15.03 -5.23 -40.76
N TRP A 5 13.75 -5.53 -40.53
CA TRP A 5 13.23 -5.98 -39.25
C TRP A 5 13.44 -7.50 -39.07
N PRO A 6 13.35 -8.02 -37.83
CA PRO A 6 13.40 -9.47 -37.59
C PRO A 6 12.44 -10.22 -38.51
N GLY A 7 12.93 -11.27 -39.18
CA GLY A 7 12.19 -12.00 -40.22
C GLY A 7 12.41 -11.48 -41.65
N ASN A 8 13.44 -10.65 -41.89
CA ASN A 8 13.77 -10.05 -43.19
C ASN A 8 12.62 -9.21 -43.80
N SER A 9 11.79 -8.62 -42.95
CA SER A 9 10.71 -7.74 -43.38
C SER A 9 11.23 -6.30 -43.53
N PRO A 10 10.94 -5.60 -44.65
CA PRO A 10 11.19 -4.16 -44.78
C PRO A 10 10.14 -3.32 -44.01
N VAL A 11 9.06 -3.95 -43.54
CA VAL A 11 7.98 -3.30 -42.79
C VAL A 11 8.18 -3.57 -41.31
N ALA A 12 8.10 -2.50 -40.50
CA ALA A 12 8.14 -2.60 -39.05
C ALA A 12 7.05 -3.58 -38.56
N PRO A 13 7.34 -4.43 -37.57
CA PRO A 13 6.32 -5.31 -37.03
C PRO A 13 5.14 -4.46 -36.55
N MET A 14 3.96 -4.71 -37.13
CA MET A 14 2.73 -4.05 -36.72
C MET A 14 2.31 -4.62 -35.37
N GLY A 15 2.43 -3.83 -34.31
CA GLY A 15 1.88 -4.18 -33.01
C GLY A 15 2.50 -3.40 -31.87
N VAL A 16 1.65 -2.70 -31.10
CA VAL A 16 1.86 -2.60 -29.66
C VAL A 16 1.66 -4.02 -29.12
N PRO A 17 2.51 -4.56 -28.22
CA PRO A 17 2.28 -5.89 -27.66
C PRO A 17 0.83 -6.01 -27.19
N GLU A 18 0.12 -7.01 -27.72
CA GLU A 18 -1.35 -7.14 -27.66
C GLU A 18 -1.89 -7.15 -26.21
N LYS A 19 -1.03 -7.49 -25.24
CA LYS A 19 -1.17 -7.21 -23.81
C LYS A 19 0.22 -7.01 -23.21
N PHE A 20 0.46 -5.90 -22.51
CA PHE A 20 1.66 -5.75 -21.67
C PHE A 20 1.32 -6.16 -20.23
N SER A 21 2.27 -6.84 -19.56
CA SER A 21 2.09 -7.31 -18.19
C SER A 21 2.89 -6.42 -17.24
N LEU A 22 2.22 -5.83 -16.26
CA LEU A 22 2.83 -4.91 -15.30
C LEU A 22 3.12 -5.58 -13.96
N LYS A 23 4.24 -5.22 -13.33
CA LYS A 23 4.48 -5.47 -11.91
C LYS A 23 3.94 -4.30 -11.11
N VAL A 24 2.95 -4.56 -10.27
CA VAL A 24 2.30 -3.54 -9.45
C VAL A 24 2.69 -3.74 -8.00
N SER A 25 3.34 -2.75 -7.40
CA SER A 25 3.62 -2.74 -5.97
C SER A 25 2.49 -2.06 -5.19
N PHE A 26 2.17 -2.62 -4.03
CA PHE A 26 1.19 -2.03 -3.10
C PHE A 26 1.68 -2.11 -1.65
N LEU A 27 1.01 -1.32 -0.80
CA LEU A 27 1.14 -1.40 0.65
C LEU A 27 -0.25 -1.62 1.26
N GLU A 28 -0.31 -2.46 2.29
CA GLU A 28 -1.52 -2.72 3.05
C GLU A 28 -1.92 -1.49 3.87
N GLU A 29 -3.12 -0.97 3.62
CA GLU A 29 -3.68 0.18 4.32
C GLU A 29 -5.21 0.07 4.31
N PRO A 30 -5.84 -0.48 5.36
CA PRO A 30 -7.29 -0.46 5.50
C PRO A 30 -7.81 0.98 5.58
N PRO A 31 -8.89 1.35 4.86
CA PRO A 31 -9.79 0.50 4.08
C PRO A 31 -9.42 0.37 2.58
N PHE A 32 -8.31 0.97 2.13
CA PHE A 32 -7.92 1.03 0.73
C PHE A 32 -7.43 -0.30 0.17
N ILE A 33 -6.62 -1.02 0.93
CA ILE A 33 -6.13 -2.36 0.59
C ILE A 33 -6.02 -3.18 1.87
N ASN A 34 -6.71 -4.32 1.91
CA ASN A 34 -6.64 -5.33 2.96
C ASN A 34 -6.04 -6.61 2.37
N SER A 35 -5.24 -7.34 3.15
CA SER A 35 -4.75 -8.66 2.78
C SER A 35 -5.31 -9.74 3.72
N VAL A 36 -5.84 -10.82 3.15
CA VAL A 36 -6.41 -11.96 3.89
C VAL A 36 -5.80 -13.23 3.31
N PRO A 37 -5.47 -14.26 4.12
CA PRO A 37 -5.04 -15.55 3.58
C PRO A 37 -6.14 -16.16 2.68
N PRO A 38 -5.76 -16.94 1.65
CA PRO A 38 -6.73 -17.68 0.86
C PRO A 38 -7.42 -18.75 1.71
N ASN A 39 -8.54 -19.26 1.22
CA ASN A 39 -9.26 -20.35 1.86
C ASN A 39 -8.33 -21.59 1.99
N ASN A 40 -8.32 -22.22 3.18
CA ASN A 40 -7.38 -23.30 3.50
C ASN A 40 -7.64 -24.60 2.73
N GLU A 41 -8.85 -24.79 2.20
CA GLU A 41 -9.24 -25.99 1.46
C GLU A 41 -9.10 -25.80 -0.06
N THR A 42 -9.53 -24.67 -0.60
CA THR A 42 -9.50 -24.41 -2.06
C THR A 42 -8.25 -23.67 -2.51
N GLY A 43 -7.58 -22.93 -1.61
CA GLY A 43 -6.50 -22.02 -1.97
C GLY A 43 -6.97 -20.80 -2.78
N GLU A 44 -8.28 -20.59 -2.89
CA GLU A 44 -8.89 -19.50 -3.64
C GLU A 44 -9.32 -18.33 -2.76
N CYS A 45 -9.53 -17.18 -3.40
CA CYS A 45 -10.01 -15.97 -2.75
C CYS A 45 -11.54 -15.96 -2.74
N GLU A 46 -12.14 -16.15 -1.56
CA GLU A 46 -13.60 -16.31 -1.40
C GLU A 46 -14.38 -14.99 -1.56
N VAL A 47 -13.72 -13.84 -1.37
CA VAL A 47 -14.34 -12.51 -1.53
C VAL A 47 -14.46 -12.18 -3.01
N SER A 48 -15.65 -11.84 -3.49
CA SER A 48 -16.02 -11.68 -4.90
C SER A 48 -15.26 -10.60 -5.71
N ARG A 49 -14.31 -9.88 -5.08
CA ARG A 49 -13.42 -8.89 -5.71
C ARG A 49 -11.98 -8.98 -5.23
N ALA A 50 -11.65 -9.98 -4.43
CA ALA A 50 -10.28 -10.18 -3.98
C ALA A 50 -9.45 -10.78 -5.12
N VAL A 51 -8.26 -10.23 -5.32
CA VAL A 51 -7.29 -10.72 -6.29
C VAL A 51 -6.12 -11.35 -5.58
N ARG A 52 -5.45 -12.28 -6.27
CA ARG A 52 -4.25 -12.91 -5.76
C ARG A 52 -3.11 -11.90 -5.69
N CYS A 53 -2.48 -11.79 -4.52
CA CYS A 53 -1.31 -10.94 -4.29
C CYS A 53 -0.16 -11.75 -3.69
N ARG A 54 1.06 -11.29 -3.97
CA ARG A 54 2.31 -11.91 -3.51
C ARG A 54 2.91 -11.09 -2.37
N THR A 55 3.28 -11.76 -1.31
CA THR A 55 4.00 -11.18 -0.17
C THR A 55 5.32 -11.89 0.02
N THR A 56 6.41 -11.13 0.07
CA THR A 56 7.75 -11.66 0.37
C THR A 56 8.05 -11.38 1.84
N GLU A 57 8.27 -12.44 2.63
CA GLU A 57 8.70 -12.32 4.03
C GLU A 57 10.17 -12.77 4.17
N PRO A 58 11.02 -12.03 4.89
CA PRO A 58 12.39 -12.47 5.16
C PRO A 58 12.38 -13.70 6.09
N ILE A 59 13.10 -14.75 5.73
CA ILE A 59 13.27 -15.90 6.64
C ILE A 59 14.36 -15.53 7.65
N SER A 60 13.96 -15.35 8.90
CA SER A 60 14.88 -15.27 10.02
C SER A 60 15.44 -16.66 10.33
N VAL A 61 16.41 -17.12 9.52
CA VAL A 61 17.18 -18.32 9.84
C VAL A 61 18.19 -17.94 10.92
N GLY A 62 17.97 -18.41 12.14
CA GLY A 62 18.96 -18.31 13.21
C GLY A 62 20.29 -18.89 12.73
N ASN A 63 21.30 -18.02 12.64
CA ASN A 63 22.68 -18.32 12.25
C ASN A 63 22.86 -19.09 10.93
N LYS A 64 22.78 -18.37 9.80
CA LYS A 64 23.72 -18.43 8.66
C LYS A 64 23.28 -17.42 7.60
N SER A 65 24.25 -16.75 6.99
CA SER A 65 24.17 -15.58 6.09
C SER A 65 23.47 -15.82 4.74
N SER A 66 22.46 -16.67 4.68
CA SER A 66 21.60 -16.85 3.53
C SER A 66 20.26 -16.18 3.85
N SER A 67 20.08 -14.95 3.37
CA SER A 67 18.82 -14.22 3.34
C SER A 67 17.86 -14.92 2.37
N ALA A 68 17.34 -16.08 2.78
CA ALA A 68 16.29 -16.76 2.05
C ALA A 68 15.00 -15.98 2.30
N SER A 69 14.29 -15.60 1.24
CA SER A 69 13.00 -14.94 1.33
C SER A 69 11.90 -15.95 1.02
N ARG A 70 10.87 -16.02 1.87
CA ARG A 70 9.71 -16.89 1.67
C ARG A 70 8.62 -16.10 0.96
N VAL A 71 8.23 -16.58 -0.22
CA VAL A 71 7.08 -16.05 -0.96
C VAL A 71 5.80 -16.70 -0.42
N ARG A 72 4.81 -15.88 -0.10
CA ARG A 72 3.46 -16.29 0.26
C ARG A 72 2.45 -15.63 -0.68
N TYR A 73 1.35 -16.31 -0.94
CA TYR A 73 0.23 -15.74 -1.68
C TYR A 73 -0.92 -15.43 -0.73
N GLY A 74 -1.53 -14.28 -0.93
CA GLY A 74 -2.70 -13.80 -0.20
C GLY A 74 -3.80 -13.36 -1.16
N CYS A 75 -4.94 -13.00 -0.58
CA CYS A 75 -6.09 -12.42 -1.23
C CYS A 75 -6.18 -10.95 -0.84
N CYS A 76 -5.96 -10.07 -1.81
CA CYS A 76 -5.97 -8.63 -1.60
C CYS A 76 -7.27 -8.04 -2.12
N ALA A 77 -7.93 -7.20 -1.31
CA ALA A 77 -9.18 -6.55 -1.65
C ALA A 77 -9.24 -5.13 -1.09
N GLY A 78 -9.99 -4.25 -1.74
CA GLY A 78 -10.19 -2.87 -1.29
C GLY A 78 -10.33 -1.91 -2.46
N PHE A 79 -10.57 -0.64 -2.14
CA PHE A 79 -10.84 0.40 -3.14
C PHE A 79 -9.76 0.51 -4.23
N CYS A 80 -8.48 0.48 -3.85
CA CYS A 80 -7.38 0.59 -4.82
C CYS A 80 -7.27 -0.66 -5.71
N ILE A 81 -7.67 -1.83 -5.20
CA ILE A 81 -7.67 -3.09 -5.95
C ILE A 81 -8.81 -3.12 -6.97
N ASP A 82 -10.00 -2.64 -6.58
CA ASP A 82 -11.15 -2.51 -7.49
C ASP A 82 -10.84 -1.54 -8.63
N LEU A 83 -10.18 -0.42 -8.33
CA LEU A 83 -9.75 0.55 -9.33
C LEU A 83 -8.70 -0.04 -10.29
N LEU A 84 -7.72 -0.79 -9.76
CA LEU A 84 -6.70 -1.45 -10.57
C LEU A 84 -7.31 -2.48 -11.53
N GLN A 85 -8.25 -3.31 -11.05
CA GLN A 85 -8.99 -4.25 -11.90
C GLN A 85 -9.72 -3.51 -13.02
N LYS A 86 -10.40 -2.40 -12.70
CA LYS A 86 -11.11 -1.59 -13.69
C LYS A 86 -10.15 -1.01 -14.75
N PHE A 87 -8.98 -0.53 -14.34
CA PHE A 87 -7.97 -0.06 -15.29
C PHE A 87 -7.40 -1.18 -16.14
N ALA A 88 -7.14 -2.36 -15.56
CA ALA A 88 -6.67 -3.53 -16.31
C ALA A 88 -7.68 -3.95 -17.39
N ASP A 89 -8.98 -3.92 -17.05
CA ASP A 89 -10.07 -4.23 -17.98
C ASP A 89 -10.23 -3.17 -19.07
N ASP A 90 -10.14 -1.88 -18.74
CA ASP A 90 -10.36 -0.79 -19.69
C ASP A 90 -9.13 -0.60 -20.62
N LEU A 91 -7.92 -0.71 -20.08
CA LEU A 91 -6.65 -0.51 -20.81
C LEU A 91 -6.04 -1.82 -21.35
N LYS A 92 -6.66 -2.97 -21.07
CA LYS A 92 -6.28 -4.30 -21.58
C LYS A 92 -4.86 -4.75 -21.21
N PHE A 93 -4.44 -4.53 -19.97
CA PHE A 93 -3.17 -5.06 -19.44
C PHE A 93 -3.40 -6.17 -18.40
N SER A 94 -2.39 -7.03 -18.22
CA SER A 94 -2.33 -7.97 -17.09
C SER A 94 -1.38 -7.45 -16.02
N TYR A 95 -1.51 -7.92 -14.78
CA TYR A 95 -0.61 -7.48 -13.72
C TYR A 95 -0.29 -8.58 -12.71
N GLU A 96 0.90 -8.47 -12.10
CA GLU A 96 1.27 -9.19 -10.89
C GLU A 96 1.26 -8.19 -9.72
N LEU A 97 0.51 -8.51 -8.66
CA LEU A 97 0.39 -7.65 -7.49
C LEU A 97 1.34 -8.10 -6.38
N ASN A 98 2.30 -7.24 -6.03
CA ASN A 98 3.36 -7.52 -5.06
C ASN A 98 3.29 -6.56 -3.88
N ARG A 99 3.32 -7.08 -2.65
CA ARG A 99 3.44 -6.25 -1.46
C ARG A 99 4.88 -5.75 -1.37
N VAL A 100 5.06 -4.45 -1.09
CA VAL A 100 6.37 -3.88 -0.80
C VAL A 100 7.04 -4.62 0.38
N GLU A 101 8.32 -4.94 0.22
CA GLU A 101 9.02 -5.85 1.15
C GLU A 101 9.26 -5.21 2.53
N ASP A 102 9.66 -3.95 2.55
CA ASP A 102 9.99 -3.22 3.80
C ASP A 102 8.78 -2.58 4.48
N GLY A 103 7.58 -2.68 3.88
CA GLY A 103 6.35 -2.10 4.42
C GLY A 103 6.34 -0.57 4.46
N ALA A 104 7.22 0.12 3.72
CA ALA A 104 7.34 1.57 3.76
C ALA A 104 6.70 2.27 2.55
N TRP A 105 6.20 3.48 2.76
CA TRP A 105 5.65 4.33 1.71
C TRP A 105 6.68 4.89 0.74
N GLY A 106 7.93 4.99 1.18
CA GLY A 106 8.99 5.71 0.49
C GLY A 106 9.26 7.07 1.11
N VAL A 107 10.37 7.12 1.83
CA VAL A 107 10.96 8.28 2.50
C VAL A 107 12.41 8.38 2.03
N LEU A 108 12.83 9.59 1.66
CA LEU A 108 14.21 9.86 1.31
C LEU A 108 15.05 9.95 2.58
N ARG A 109 16.04 9.06 2.73
CA ARG A 109 17.01 9.08 3.84
C ARG A 109 18.42 8.98 3.28
N ASN A 110 19.27 9.94 3.63
CA ASN A 110 20.68 9.98 3.23
C ASN A 110 20.90 9.80 1.71
N GLY A 111 20.02 10.41 0.90
CA GLY A 111 20.09 10.32 -0.56
C GLY A 111 19.54 9.04 -1.17
N SER A 112 19.03 8.10 -0.37
CA SER A 112 18.40 6.86 -0.85
C SER A 112 16.92 6.78 -0.47
N TRP A 113 16.11 6.30 -1.40
CA TRP A 113 14.70 6.02 -1.18
C TRP A 113 14.51 4.60 -0.62
N ASN A 114 13.49 4.42 0.22
CA ASN A 114 12.99 3.10 0.61
C ASN A 114 11.57 2.88 0.07
N GLY A 115 10.92 1.78 0.46
CA GLY A 115 9.50 1.58 0.23
C GLY A 115 9.07 1.50 -1.23
N LEU A 116 7.82 1.90 -1.45
CA LEU A 116 7.17 1.92 -2.77
C LEU A 116 7.95 2.77 -3.79
N ILE A 117 8.53 3.88 -3.36
CA ILE A 117 9.34 4.73 -4.25
C ILE A 117 10.63 4.01 -4.66
N ALA A 118 11.29 3.30 -3.73
CA ALA A 118 12.45 2.49 -4.07
C ALA A 118 12.10 1.32 -5.01
N ASP A 119 10.92 0.72 -4.88
CA ASP A 119 10.47 -0.33 -5.81
C ASP A 119 10.39 0.17 -7.25
N LEU A 120 9.88 1.40 -7.45
CA LEU A 120 9.82 2.03 -8.77
C LEU A 120 11.23 2.36 -9.29
N LEU A 121 12.06 3.02 -8.47
CA LEU A 121 13.40 3.45 -8.88
C LEU A 121 14.36 2.29 -9.17
N ASN A 122 14.18 1.15 -8.48
CA ASN A 122 14.98 -0.06 -8.70
C ASN A 122 14.34 -1.01 -9.74
N HIS A 123 13.30 -0.58 -10.47
CA HIS A 123 12.58 -1.39 -11.46
C HIS A 123 12.06 -2.74 -10.92
N ARG A 124 11.74 -2.79 -9.61
CA ARG A 124 11.05 -3.92 -9.00
C ARG A 124 9.54 -3.88 -9.29
N ALA A 125 9.01 -2.68 -9.51
CA ALA A 125 7.65 -2.45 -9.95
C ALA A 125 7.62 -1.45 -11.12
N ASP A 126 6.65 -1.63 -12.01
CA ASP A 126 6.36 -0.72 -13.12
C ASP A 126 5.33 0.35 -12.70
N MET A 127 4.52 0.04 -11.67
CA MET A 127 3.48 0.91 -11.14
C MET A 127 3.30 0.68 -9.63
N VAL A 128 2.86 1.71 -8.93
CA VAL A 128 2.38 1.62 -7.54
C VAL A 128 0.88 1.92 -7.51
N ALA A 129 0.10 0.99 -6.94
CA ALA A 129 -1.36 1.15 -6.81
C ALA A 129 -1.76 1.09 -5.32
N THR A 130 -1.83 2.25 -4.68
CA THR A 130 -2.22 2.42 -3.26
C THR A 130 -2.53 3.90 -2.97
N SER A 131 -2.96 4.22 -1.77
CA SER A 131 -3.30 5.56 -1.26
C SER A 131 -2.08 6.44 -0.91
N ILE A 132 -1.02 6.35 -1.72
CA ILE A 132 0.21 7.13 -1.51
C ILE A 132 -0.03 8.63 -1.70
N LYS A 133 0.48 9.44 -0.77
CA LYS A 133 0.40 10.91 -0.86
C LYS A 133 1.38 11.47 -1.88
N ILE A 134 0.90 12.41 -2.70
CA ILE A 134 1.72 13.24 -3.58
C ILE A 134 2.42 14.31 -2.72
N ASN A 135 3.74 14.45 -2.90
CA ASN A 135 4.52 15.54 -2.31
C ASN A 135 5.67 15.93 -3.25
N SER A 136 6.31 17.07 -2.98
CA SER A 136 7.40 17.61 -3.80
C SER A 136 8.57 16.66 -3.94
N ASP A 137 8.97 16.02 -2.83
CA ASP A 137 10.15 15.15 -2.79
C ASP A 137 9.96 13.93 -3.68
N ARG A 138 8.76 13.32 -3.67
CA ARG A 138 8.43 12.17 -4.51
C ARG A 138 8.27 12.58 -5.98
N GLN A 139 7.60 13.70 -6.25
CA GLN A 139 7.39 14.20 -7.62
C GLN A 139 8.69 14.53 -8.35
N ALA A 140 9.79 14.78 -7.63
CA ALA A 140 11.09 14.98 -8.26
C ALA A 140 11.70 13.69 -8.85
N PHE A 141 11.20 12.51 -8.49
CA PHE A 141 11.76 11.21 -8.89
C PHE A 141 10.76 10.27 -9.57
N VAL A 142 9.45 10.45 -9.33
CA VAL A 142 8.38 9.64 -9.93
C VAL A 142 7.23 10.50 -10.40
N ASP A 143 6.56 10.07 -11.47
CA ASP A 143 5.36 10.71 -11.98
C ASP A 143 4.11 10.19 -11.27
N PHE A 144 3.17 11.10 -10.99
CA PHE A 144 1.88 10.78 -10.38
C PHE A 144 0.75 11.00 -11.37
N THR A 145 -0.29 10.18 -11.27
CA THR A 145 -1.56 10.43 -11.96
C THR A 145 -2.32 11.57 -11.29
N VAL A 146 -3.44 11.97 -11.90
CA VAL A 146 -4.42 12.83 -11.24
C VAL A 146 -4.93 12.12 -9.97
N PRO A 147 -4.99 12.81 -8.81
CA PRO A 147 -5.54 12.23 -7.58
C PRO A 147 -6.97 11.74 -7.79
N PHE A 148 -7.26 10.50 -7.39
CA PHE A 148 -8.61 9.94 -7.41
C PHE A 148 -9.40 10.22 -6.12
N LEU A 149 -8.72 10.65 -5.06
CA LEU A 149 -9.30 10.96 -3.76
C LEU A 149 -8.63 12.20 -3.17
N GLU A 150 -9.45 13.19 -2.83
CA GLU A 150 -9.01 14.32 -2.03
C GLU A 150 -9.15 13.98 -0.55
N THR A 151 -8.04 14.04 0.19
CA THR A 151 -8.04 13.82 1.64
C THR A 151 -7.44 15.02 2.34
N GLY A 152 -8.13 15.55 3.35
CA GLY A 152 -7.58 16.56 4.26
C GLY A 152 -6.88 15.96 5.47
N ILE A 153 -6.20 16.81 6.23
CA ILE A 153 -5.65 16.46 7.55
C ILE A 153 -6.73 16.74 8.60
N ALA A 154 -7.05 15.76 9.45
CA ALA A 154 -7.98 15.90 10.55
C ALA A 154 -7.39 15.33 11.84
N ILE A 155 -7.78 15.90 12.99
CA ILE A 155 -7.36 15.41 14.31
C ILE A 155 -8.48 14.57 14.90
N VAL A 156 -8.19 13.31 15.20
CA VAL A 156 -9.11 12.42 15.90
C VAL A 156 -8.92 12.61 17.42
N VAL A 157 -10.00 12.99 18.11
CA VAL A 157 -10.01 13.13 19.57
C VAL A 157 -11.03 12.17 20.20
N ALA A 158 -10.68 11.59 21.34
CA ALA A 158 -11.61 10.78 22.10
C ALA A 158 -12.76 11.67 22.60
N LYS A 159 -13.99 11.35 22.17
CA LYS A 159 -15.18 12.00 22.72
C LYS A 159 -15.35 11.57 24.17
N ARG A 160 -14.98 12.44 25.11
CA ARG A 160 -15.33 12.25 26.52
C ARG A 160 -16.84 12.47 26.67
N THR A 161 -17.58 11.43 27.03
CA THR A 161 -18.95 11.57 27.53
C THR A 161 -18.87 12.17 28.94
N GLY A 162 -18.76 13.49 29.00
CA GLY A 162 -18.71 14.24 30.25
C GLY A 162 -20.06 14.26 30.95
N ILE A 163 -20.48 13.13 31.52
CA ILE A 163 -21.21 13.20 32.78
C ILE A 163 -20.12 13.10 33.84
N ILE A 164 -19.60 14.24 34.26
CA ILE A 164 -18.88 14.29 35.52
C ILE A 164 -19.92 13.84 36.56
N SER A 165 -19.71 12.68 37.19
CA SER A 165 -20.61 12.24 38.24
C SER A 165 -20.69 13.35 39.28
N PRO A 166 -21.88 13.81 39.71
CA PRO A 166 -22.00 14.79 40.79
C PRO A 166 -21.27 14.36 42.06
N LYS A 167 -20.96 13.06 42.23
CA LYS A 167 -20.10 12.54 43.29
C LYS A 167 -18.67 13.07 43.27
N ALA A 168 -18.15 13.53 42.13
CA ALA A 168 -16.83 14.17 42.06
C ALA A 168 -16.78 15.50 42.84
N PHE A 169 -17.90 16.21 42.98
CA PHE A 169 -18.02 17.40 43.84
C PHE A 169 -18.02 17.03 45.34
N LEU A 170 -18.47 15.82 45.68
CA LEU A 170 -18.49 15.32 47.06
C LEU A 170 -17.21 14.58 47.47
N ALA A 171 -16.35 14.23 46.50
CA ALA A 171 -15.07 13.59 46.77
C ALA A 171 -14.06 14.55 47.44
N HIS A 172 -14.31 15.86 47.40
CA HIS A 172 -13.51 16.87 48.11
C HIS A 172 -13.96 17.14 49.55
N SER A 173 -15.01 16.46 50.05
CA SER A 173 -15.54 16.68 51.41
C SER A 173 -14.73 15.99 52.53
N TYR A 174 -13.51 15.56 52.27
CA TYR A 174 -12.57 15.06 53.29
C TYR A 174 -11.40 16.01 53.57
N ILE A 175 -11.55 17.31 53.29
CA ILE A 175 -10.64 18.33 53.83
C ILE A 175 -11.41 19.08 54.91
N THR A 176 -10.97 18.84 56.14
CA THR A 176 -11.39 19.44 57.40
C THR A 176 -11.77 20.91 57.25
N ALA A 177 -12.95 21.26 57.77
CA ALA A 177 -13.36 22.63 58.02
C ALA A 177 -12.37 23.28 59.00
N LEU A 178 -11.33 23.94 58.48
CA LEU A 178 -10.52 24.89 59.21
C LEU A 178 -11.28 26.22 59.20
N VAL A 179 -12.18 26.38 60.16
CA VAL A 179 -12.76 27.68 60.49
C VAL A 179 -11.65 28.51 61.12
N ILE A 180 -11.13 29.50 60.39
CA ILE A 180 -10.37 30.60 60.98
C ILE A 180 -11.28 31.81 60.96
N TYR A 181 -11.79 32.21 62.13
CA TYR A 181 -12.25 33.57 62.40
C TYR A 181 -11.72 33.98 63.78
N THR A 182 -10.84 35.00 63.74
CA THR A 182 -10.20 35.80 64.82
C THR A 182 -9.67 35.08 66.04
#